data_AF-F7SUG9-F1
#
_entry.id   AF-F7SUG9-F1
#
_cell.length_a   1.000
_cell.length_b   1.000
_cell.length_c   1.000
_cell.angle_alpha   90.00
_cell.angle_beta   90.00
_cell.angle_gamma   90.00
#
_symmetry.space_group_name_H-M   'P 1'
#
loop_
_entity.id
_entity.type
_entity.pdbx_description
1 polymer ?
#
loop_
_entity_poly.entity_id
_entity_poly.type
_entity_poly.pdbx_seq_one_letter_code
_entity_poly.pdbx_strand_id
1 'polypeptide(L)'
;MTIKPRFCVTLLALALAGAPLAGAYAQSMAGGSGENPNANRTTLDPIPPEGGWDGLSNVLKAVQPGVDTRLQPSASQITTHIERLLNRGDNAEALAMIEKRQAEIKDQRGTDVQLMFQHARALAALDRKAEAIDIYTEMTTRFPELPEPWNNLAALYASRGELEKAQDALQMALRADPGYAAARANLGDLQLLQALRTYKQAAGEGVPGMQDKAREVETMLKDKQRK
;
A
#
# COMPACT_ATOMS: atom_id res chain seq x y z
N MET A 1 6.78 97.87 -27.90
CA MET A 1 7.32 98.79 -26.89
C MET A 1 6.78 98.34 -25.53
N THR A 2 7.60 97.85 -24.58
CA THR A 2 8.47 98.55 -23.58
C THR A 2 7.72 98.84 -22.26
N ILE A 3 8.46 98.77 -21.13
CA ILE A 3 8.14 99.31 -19.77
C ILE A 3 7.33 98.40 -18.80
N LYS A 4 8.05 97.83 -17.81
CA LYS A 4 7.55 97.40 -16.47
C LYS A 4 7.41 98.62 -15.53
N PRO A 5 6.55 98.55 -14.49
CA PRO A 5 7.05 98.44 -13.10
C PRO A 5 6.13 97.53 -12.20
N ARG A 6 6.22 97.39 -10.87
CA ARG A 6 7.15 97.93 -9.84
C ARG A 6 7.62 96.84 -8.83
N PHE A 7 7.16 96.84 -7.56
CA PHE A 7 7.68 96.07 -6.40
C PHE A 7 6.65 95.87 -5.27
N CYS A 8 6.72 94.74 -4.54
CA CYS A 8 6.90 94.60 -3.08
C CYS A 8 6.75 93.11 -2.63
N VAL A 9 7.29 92.59 -1.51
CA VAL A 9 8.65 92.64 -0.91
C VAL A 9 8.68 91.65 0.29
N THR A 10 9.68 90.74 0.38
CA THR A 10 10.05 89.87 1.55
C THR A 10 9.00 88.85 2.10
N LEU A 11 9.33 87.75 2.82
CA LEU A 11 10.61 87.10 3.20
C LEU A 11 10.43 85.58 3.48
N LEU A 12 11.50 84.80 3.24
CA LEU A 12 11.96 83.58 3.95
C LEU A 12 11.08 82.31 4.13
N ALA A 13 11.51 81.22 3.49
CA ALA A 13 11.72 79.90 4.12
C ALA A 13 12.69 79.05 3.26
N LEU A 14 13.37 78.06 3.85
CA LEU A 14 14.46 77.31 3.23
C LEU A 14 14.16 75.81 3.14
N ALA A 15 14.39 75.18 1.98
CA ALA A 15 14.86 73.78 1.85
C ALA A 15 15.19 73.44 0.39
N LEU A 16 16.32 72.76 0.14
CA LEU A 16 16.74 72.24 -1.16
C LEU A 16 16.97 70.74 -1.06
N ALA A 17 16.24 69.95 -1.86
CA ALA A 17 16.61 68.57 -2.22
C ALA A 17 15.84 68.16 -3.49
N GLY A 18 16.50 68.23 -4.65
CA GLY A 18 15.94 67.73 -5.91
C GLY A 18 16.35 66.28 -6.14
N ALA A 19 15.40 65.41 -6.46
CA ALA A 19 15.66 64.04 -6.91
C ALA A 19 15.23 63.90 -8.39
N PRO A 20 16.10 63.41 -9.30
CA PRO A 20 15.75 63.24 -10.71
C PRO A 20 14.93 61.96 -10.95
N LEU A 21 13.93 62.05 -11.83
CA LEU A 21 13.23 60.89 -12.39
C LEU A 21 13.97 60.34 -13.61
N ALA A 22 14.69 59.22 -13.46
CA ALA A 22 15.09 58.32 -14.55
C ALA A 22 15.62 56.99 -14.00
N GLY A 23 15.47 55.88 -14.75
CA GLY A 23 16.16 54.62 -14.48
C GLY A 23 15.30 53.49 -13.91
N ALA A 24 14.21 53.13 -14.57
CA ALA A 24 13.42 51.94 -14.24
C ALA A 24 14.15 50.64 -14.62
N TYR A 25 15.13 50.23 -13.82
CA TYR A 25 15.70 48.89 -13.87
C TYR A 25 14.74 47.89 -13.23
N ALA A 26 13.79 47.40 -14.02
CA ALA A 26 13.00 46.23 -13.67
C ALA A 26 13.94 45.02 -13.57
N GLN A 27 14.38 44.70 -12.35
CA GLN A 27 15.06 43.43 -12.08
C GLN A 27 14.07 42.31 -12.42
N SER A 28 14.41 41.50 -13.41
CA SER A 28 13.67 40.30 -13.76
C SER A 28 13.85 39.29 -12.62
N MET A 29 12.99 39.36 -11.61
CA MET A 29 12.80 38.29 -10.64
C MET A 29 12.52 37.02 -11.45
N ALA A 30 13.45 36.06 -11.39
CA ALA A 30 13.34 34.83 -12.16
C ALA A 30 12.09 34.09 -11.70
N GLY A 31 11.06 34.07 -12.56
CA GLY A 31 9.87 33.28 -12.32
C GLY A 31 10.28 31.82 -12.16
N GLY A 32 9.92 31.21 -11.03
CA GLY A 32 10.16 29.79 -10.82
C GLY A 32 9.60 29.00 -12.01
N SER A 33 10.41 28.10 -12.56
CA SER A 33 10.05 27.30 -13.73
C SER A 33 8.70 26.62 -13.52
N GLY A 34 7.71 27.04 -14.31
CA GLY A 34 6.29 26.69 -14.14
C GLY A 34 5.92 25.24 -14.47
N GLU A 35 6.81 24.29 -14.22
CA GLU A 35 6.48 22.88 -14.22
C GLU A 35 5.52 22.60 -13.06
N ASN A 36 4.30 22.19 -13.40
CA ASN A 36 3.34 21.70 -12.42
C ASN A 36 3.96 20.46 -11.72
N PRO A 37 4.23 20.48 -10.40
CA PRO A 37 4.86 19.37 -9.69
C PRO A 37 4.01 18.09 -9.67
N ASN A 38 2.76 18.16 -10.13
CA ASN A 38 1.86 17.02 -10.28
C ASN A 38 1.79 16.45 -11.71
N ALA A 39 2.42 17.09 -12.72
CA ALA A 39 2.23 16.74 -14.14
C ALA A 39 2.52 15.27 -14.49
N ASN A 40 3.55 14.69 -13.87
CA ASN A 40 3.95 13.29 -14.05
C ASN A 40 3.68 12.43 -12.80
N ARG A 41 2.89 12.92 -11.83
CA ARG A 41 2.54 12.19 -10.60
C ARG A 41 1.17 11.56 -10.69
N THR A 42 1.01 10.42 -10.02
CA THR A 42 -0.27 9.76 -9.81
C THR A 42 -0.91 10.16 -8.49
N THR A 43 -2.20 9.83 -8.32
CA THR A 43 -2.89 9.98 -7.04
C THR A 43 -2.31 9.12 -5.90
N LEU A 44 -1.48 8.12 -6.24
CA LEU A 44 -0.77 7.21 -5.31
C LEU A 44 0.55 7.77 -4.75
N ASP A 45 1.05 8.88 -5.30
CA ASP A 45 2.29 9.51 -4.84
C ASP A 45 2.01 10.45 -3.65
N PRO A 46 2.97 10.68 -2.73
CA PRO A 46 2.78 11.65 -1.67
C PRO A 46 2.74 13.08 -2.23
N ILE A 47 1.83 13.90 -1.70
CA ILE A 47 1.78 15.34 -1.99
C ILE A 47 3.07 15.98 -1.42
N PRO A 48 3.85 16.73 -2.21
CA PRO A 48 5.05 17.40 -1.70
C PRO A 48 4.65 18.50 -0.69
N PRO A 49 5.48 18.77 0.34
CA PRO A 49 5.24 19.92 1.23
C PRO A 49 5.25 21.21 0.42
N GLU A 50 4.19 22.01 0.53
CA GLU A 50 4.02 23.25 -0.23
C GLU A 50 5.01 24.32 0.27
N GLY A 51 5.82 24.86 -0.65
CA GLY A 51 6.88 25.80 -0.32
C GLY A 51 6.38 27.24 -0.12
N GLY A 52 6.13 27.63 1.13
CA GLY A 52 6.34 29.01 1.60
C GLY A 52 5.41 30.10 1.04
N TRP A 53 4.11 29.83 0.88
CA TRP A 53 3.10 30.85 0.52
C TRP A 53 1.79 30.72 1.32
N ASP A 54 1.90 30.27 2.58
CA ASP A 54 0.78 29.80 3.42
C ASP A 54 -0.36 30.82 3.63
N GLY A 55 -0.05 32.12 3.59
CA GLY A 55 -1.06 33.18 3.67
C GLY A 55 -1.95 33.30 2.43
N LEU A 56 -1.43 33.00 1.24
CA LEU A 56 -2.17 33.08 -0.03
C LEU A 56 -2.77 31.73 -0.45
N SER A 57 -2.08 30.61 -0.15
CA SER A 57 -2.59 29.28 -0.47
C SER A 57 -3.92 28.98 0.25
N ASN A 58 -4.06 29.40 1.51
CA ASN A 58 -5.31 29.26 2.27
C ASN A 58 -6.49 30.05 1.66
N VAL A 59 -6.25 31.25 1.14
CA VAL A 59 -7.30 32.07 0.49
C VAL A 59 -7.73 31.47 -0.85
N LEU A 60 -6.79 30.90 -1.62
CA LEU A 60 -7.10 30.22 -2.89
C LEU A 60 -7.79 28.87 -2.68
N LYS A 61 -7.38 28.09 -1.66
CA LYS A 61 -8.01 26.82 -1.28
C LYS A 61 -9.46 26.96 -0.84
N ALA A 62 -9.88 28.13 -0.35
CA ALA A 62 -11.26 28.43 0.01
C ALA A 62 -12.20 28.68 -1.20
N VAL A 63 -11.66 28.83 -2.42
CA VAL A 63 -12.43 29.20 -3.62
C VAL A 63 -12.29 28.20 -4.77
N GLN A 64 -11.20 27.41 -4.82
CA GLN A 64 -11.06 26.35 -5.80
C GLN A 64 -11.93 25.12 -5.45
N PRO A 65 -12.75 24.58 -6.38
CA PRO A 65 -13.25 23.23 -6.23
C PRO A 65 -12.06 22.26 -6.26
N GLY A 66 -11.82 21.56 -5.16
CA GLY A 66 -10.63 20.73 -4.93
C GLY A 66 -10.59 19.45 -5.77
N VAL A 67 -10.41 19.59 -7.08
CA VAL A 67 -10.15 18.48 -8.00
C VAL A 67 -8.66 18.15 -7.95
N ASP A 68 -8.32 16.91 -7.54
CA ASP A 68 -6.96 16.41 -7.65
C ASP A 68 -6.57 16.32 -9.14
N THR A 69 -5.58 17.10 -9.54
CA THR A 69 -5.12 17.22 -10.93
C THR A 69 -4.02 16.22 -11.31
N ARG A 70 -3.65 15.32 -10.37
CA ARG A 70 -2.72 14.21 -10.63
C ARG A 70 -3.34 13.17 -11.56
N LEU A 71 -2.48 12.43 -12.26
CA LEU A 71 -2.91 11.36 -13.14
C LEU A 71 -3.58 10.23 -12.35
N GLN A 72 -4.65 9.65 -12.89
CA GLN A 72 -5.18 8.42 -12.32
C GLN A 72 -4.20 7.27 -12.61
N PRO A 73 -3.85 6.45 -11.60
CA PRO A 73 -2.88 5.37 -11.78
C PRO A 73 -3.44 4.29 -12.72
N SER A 74 -2.56 3.72 -13.55
CA SER A 74 -2.89 2.52 -14.32
C SER A 74 -3.12 1.32 -13.39
N ALA A 75 -3.85 0.30 -13.87
CA ALA A 75 -4.10 -0.92 -13.10
C ALA A 75 -2.81 -1.54 -12.54
N SER A 76 -1.74 -1.62 -13.36
CA SER A 76 -0.43 -2.12 -12.92
C SER A 76 0.19 -1.29 -11.78
N GLN A 77 0.04 0.04 -11.80
CA GLN A 77 0.52 0.91 -10.71
C GLN A 77 -0.29 0.71 -9.42
N ILE A 78 -1.61 0.49 -9.52
CA ILE A 78 -2.47 0.15 -8.37
C ILE A 78 -2.03 -1.20 -7.77
N THR A 79 -1.96 -2.27 -8.58
CA THR A 79 -1.54 -3.61 -8.15
C THR A 79 -0.13 -3.64 -7.55
N THR A 80 0.80 -2.84 -8.10
CA THR A 80 2.17 -2.66 -7.58
C THR A 80 2.20 -1.83 -6.29
N HIS A 81 1.26 -0.91 -6.09
CA HIS A 81 1.14 -0.18 -4.83
C HIS A 81 0.56 -1.07 -3.73
N ILE A 82 -0.52 -1.80 -4.01
CA ILE A 82 -1.11 -2.80 -3.11
C ILE A 82 -0.04 -3.80 -2.65
N GLU A 83 0.78 -4.32 -3.56
CA GLU A 83 1.87 -5.26 -3.22
C GLU A 83 2.89 -4.64 -2.26
N ARG A 84 3.20 -3.35 -2.38
CA ARG A 84 4.10 -2.64 -1.45
C ARG A 84 3.48 -2.43 -0.07
N LEU A 85 2.16 -2.18 0.02
CA LEU A 85 1.44 -2.07 1.28
C LEU A 85 1.41 -3.42 2.01
N LEU A 86 1.02 -4.50 1.31
CA LEU A 86 1.01 -5.86 1.87
C LEU A 86 2.39 -6.28 2.40
N ASN A 87 3.46 -6.00 1.65
CA ASN A 87 4.83 -6.37 2.04
C ASN A 87 5.44 -5.46 3.13
N ARG A 88 4.73 -4.41 3.56
CA ARG A 88 5.05 -3.60 4.75
C ARG A 88 4.23 -3.99 5.98
N GLY A 89 3.11 -4.71 5.78
CA GLY A 89 2.11 -4.95 6.83
C GLY A 89 0.98 -3.92 6.88
N ASP A 90 0.91 -2.99 5.91
CA ASP A 90 -0.12 -1.94 5.79
C ASP A 90 -1.46 -2.51 5.26
N ASN A 91 -1.87 -3.67 5.79
CA ASN A 91 -2.89 -4.55 5.22
C ASN A 91 -4.30 -3.91 5.17
N ALA A 92 -4.61 -3.01 6.09
CA ALA A 92 -5.89 -2.30 6.10
C ALA A 92 -5.98 -1.25 4.97
N GLU A 93 -4.89 -0.56 4.66
CA GLU A 93 -4.82 0.37 3.53
C GLU A 93 -4.81 -0.39 2.20
N ALA A 94 -4.07 -1.50 2.14
CA ALA A 94 -4.09 -2.42 1.01
C ALA A 94 -5.52 -2.91 0.71
N LEU A 95 -6.24 -3.37 1.74
CA LEU A 95 -7.63 -3.83 1.61
C LEU A 95 -8.56 -2.72 1.10
N ALA A 96 -8.51 -1.51 1.68
CA ALA A 96 -9.36 -0.41 1.23
C ALA A 96 -9.09 -0.02 -0.24
N MET A 97 -7.83 -0.11 -0.70
CA MET A 97 -7.46 0.10 -2.10
C MET A 97 -7.97 -1.04 -3.01
N ILE A 98 -7.93 -2.29 -2.53
CA ILE A 98 -8.47 -3.46 -3.22
C ILE A 98 -9.99 -3.37 -3.38
N GLU A 99 -10.73 -3.08 -2.30
CA GLU A 99 -12.19 -2.93 -2.30
C GLU A 99 -12.64 -1.80 -3.25
N LYS A 100 -11.96 -0.64 -3.20
CA LYS A 100 -12.16 0.45 -4.17
C LYS A 100 -11.93 -0.02 -5.61
N ARG A 101 -10.83 -0.75 -5.86
CA ARG A 101 -10.48 -1.23 -7.19
C ARG A 101 -11.49 -2.25 -7.72
N GLN A 102 -12.00 -3.13 -6.86
CA GLN A 102 -13.06 -4.08 -7.21
C GLN A 102 -14.36 -3.36 -7.61
N ALA A 103 -14.75 -2.29 -6.89
CA ALA A 103 -15.91 -1.48 -7.25
C ALA A 103 -15.76 -0.78 -8.61
N GLU A 104 -14.56 -0.28 -8.95
CA GLU A 104 -14.25 0.33 -10.26
C GLU A 104 -14.35 -0.66 -11.44
N ILE A 105 -14.11 -1.95 -11.20
CA ILE A 105 -14.02 -2.98 -12.26
C ILE A 105 -15.21 -3.94 -12.32
N LYS A 106 -16.19 -3.85 -11.41
CA LYS A 106 -17.28 -4.85 -11.30
C LYS A 106 -18.04 -5.08 -12.62
N ASP A 107 -18.21 -4.03 -13.43
CA ASP A 107 -18.96 -4.04 -14.69
C ASP A 107 -18.05 -4.32 -15.91
N GLN A 108 -16.75 -4.53 -15.70
CA GLN A 108 -15.77 -4.79 -16.74
C GLN A 108 -15.65 -6.30 -17.02
N ARG A 109 -15.54 -6.69 -18.29
CA ARG A 109 -15.37 -8.11 -18.66
C ARG A 109 -13.92 -8.56 -18.42
N GLY A 110 -13.71 -9.29 -17.34
CA GLY A 110 -12.44 -9.93 -17.03
C GLY A 110 -12.43 -10.51 -15.61
N THR A 111 -11.25 -10.93 -15.14
CA THR A 111 -11.00 -11.21 -13.73
C THR A 111 -9.54 -10.92 -13.45
N ASP A 112 -9.28 -10.04 -12.49
CA ASP A 112 -7.93 -9.72 -12.04
C ASP A 112 -7.50 -10.74 -10.97
N VAL A 113 -6.88 -11.82 -11.43
CA VAL A 113 -6.46 -12.95 -10.57
C VAL A 113 -5.42 -12.50 -9.54
N GLN A 114 -4.57 -11.53 -9.89
CA GLN A 114 -3.60 -10.94 -8.96
C GLN A 114 -4.32 -10.12 -7.87
N LEU A 115 -5.35 -9.35 -8.23
CA LEU A 115 -6.16 -8.62 -7.25
C LEU A 115 -6.96 -9.56 -6.33
N MET A 116 -7.46 -10.70 -6.83
CA MET A 116 -8.06 -11.74 -5.98
C MET A 116 -7.05 -12.31 -4.97
N PHE A 117 -5.83 -12.62 -5.43
CA PHE A 117 -4.76 -13.13 -4.58
C PHE A 117 -4.34 -12.11 -3.51
N GLN A 118 -4.19 -10.84 -3.88
CA GLN A 118 -3.90 -9.75 -2.97
C GLN A 118 -5.05 -9.51 -1.96
N HIS A 119 -6.31 -9.68 -2.38
CA HIS A 119 -7.48 -9.58 -1.49
C HIS A 119 -7.44 -10.65 -0.40
N ALA A 120 -7.24 -11.91 -0.78
CA ALA A 120 -7.17 -13.02 0.16
C ALA A 120 -5.94 -12.93 1.10
N ARG A 121 -4.80 -12.41 0.61
CA ARG A 121 -3.63 -12.05 1.46
C ARG A 121 -3.97 -10.97 2.48
N ALA A 122 -4.60 -9.87 2.07
CA ALA A 122 -4.98 -8.77 2.95
C ALA A 122 -5.90 -9.25 4.07
N LEU A 123 -6.93 -10.02 3.72
CA LEU A 123 -7.90 -10.59 4.67
C LEU A 123 -7.23 -11.58 5.64
N ALA A 124 -6.37 -12.48 5.15
CA ALA A 124 -5.64 -13.42 5.98
C ALA A 124 -4.73 -12.72 7.01
N ALA A 125 -4.07 -11.63 6.61
CA ALA A 125 -3.20 -10.82 7.47
C ALA A 125 -3.99 -9.96 8.49
N LEU A 126 -5.27 -9.69 8.24
CA LEU A 126 -6.21 -9.02 9.15
C LEU A 126 -7.04 -10.00 10.02
N ASP A 127 -6.61 -11.26 10.11
CA ASP A 127 -7.29 -12.38 10.77
C ASP A 127 -8.72 -12.69 10.25
N ARG A 128 -9.14 -12.10 9.13
CA ARG A 128 -10.39 -12.38 8.38
C ARG A 128 -10.27 -13.70 7.60
N LYS A 129 -9.84 -14.75 8.30
CA LYS A 129 -9.47 -16.08 7.77
C LYS A 129 -10.61 -16.81 7.05
N ALA A 130 -11.88 -16.53 7.36
CA ALA A 130 -13.01 -17.13 6.66
C ALA A 130 -13.09 -16.61 5.22
N GLU A 131 -13.19 -15.29 5.06
CA GLU A 131 -13.30 -14.62 3.76
C GLU A 131 -12.05 -14.88 2.89
N ALA A 132 -10.87 -14.98 3.50
CA ALA A 132 -9.65 -15.40 2.82
C ALA A 132 -9.73 -16.85 2.28
N ILE A 133 -10.29 -17.79 3.06
CA ILE A 133 -10.53 -19.17 2.60
C ILE A 133 -11.55 -19.17 1.45
N ASP A 134 -12.62 -18.38 1.54
CA ASP A 134 -13.66 -18.34 0.51
C ASP A 134 -13.09 -17.88 -0.84
N ILE A 135 -12.30 -16.79 -0.85
CA ILE A 135 -11.66 -16.29 -2.07
C ILE A 135 -10.61 -17.27 -2.61
N TYR A 136 -9.74 -17.84 -1.78
CA TYR A 136 -8.77 -18.83 -2.28
C TYR A 136 -9.47 -20.12 -2.77
N THR A 137 -10.63 -20.49 -2.20
CA THR A 137 -11.45 -21.62 -2.68
C THR A 137 -12.06 -21.31 -4.05
N GLU A 138 -12.52 -20.07 -4.27
CA GLU A 138 -12.93 -19.61 -5.59
C GLU A 138 -11.75 -19.65 -6.58
N MET A 139 -10.57 -19.14 -6.20
CA MET A 139 -9.37 -19.18 -7.03
C MET A 139 -8.98 -20.61 -7.42
N THR A 140 -8.94 -21.55 -6.47
CA THR A 140 -8.59 -22.96 -6.73
C THR A 140 -9.64 -23.70 -7.56
N THR A 141 -10.89 -23.23 -7.56
CA THR A 141 -11.96 -23.76 -8.43
C THR A 141 -11.86 -23.22 -9.86
N ARG A 142 -11.41 -21.98 -10.02
CA ARG A 142 -11.37 -21.26 -11.32
C ARG A 142 -10.02 -21.33 -12.05
N PHE A 143 -8.94 -21.47 -11.29
CA PHE A 143 -7.54 -21.47 -11.73
C PHE A 143 -6.78 -22.62 -11.01
N PRO A 144 -7.22 -23.89 -11.15
CA PRO A 144 -6.66 -25.03 -10.42
C PRO A 144 -5.16 -25.28 -10.71
N GLU A 145 -4.65 -24.73 -11.81
CA GLU A 145 -3.24 -24.75 -12.24
C GLU A 145 -2.31 -23.83 -11.42
N LEU A 146 -2.84 -22.94 -10.59
CA LEU A 146 -2.03 -22.04 -9.75
C LEU A 146 -1.68 -22.71 -8.41
N PRO A 147 -0.40 -22.95 -8.07
CA PRO A 147 -0.01 -23.58 -6.81
C PRO A 147 -0.15 -22.66 -5.58
N GLU A 148 -0.11 -21.33 -5.75
CA GLU A 148 -0.11 -20.38 -4.65
C GLU A 148 -1.44 -20.35 -3.86
N PRO A 149 -2.64 -20.32 -4.49
CA PRO A 149 -3.91 -20.35 -3.75
C PRO A 149 -4.09 -21.63 -2.93
N TRP A 150 -3.73 -22.79 -3.49
CA TRP A 150 -3.72 -24.08 -2.78
C TRP A 150 -2.80 -24.05 -1.55
N ASN A 151 -1.58 -23.52 -1.69
CA ASN A 151 -0.64 -23.41 -0.58
C ASN A 151 -1.09 -22.42 0.50
N ASN A 152 -1.80 -21.34 0.14
CA ASN A 152 -2.35 -20.40 1.13
C ASN A 152 -3.58 -20.98 1.85
N LEU A 153 -4.46 -21.71 1.17
CA LEU A 153 -5.52 -22.50 1.81
C LEU A 153 -4.94 -23.46 2.86
N ALA A 154 -3.84 -24.14 2.53
CA ALA A 154 -3.21 -25.06 3.47
C ALA A 154 -2.72 -24.39 4.75
N ALA A 155 -2.08 -23.23 4.65
CA ALA A 155 -1.67 -22.45 5.81
C ALA A 155 -2.88 -22.01 6.67
N LEU A 156 -3.97 -21.59 6.03
CA LEU A 156 -5.20 -21.20 6.72
C LEU A 156 -5.88 -22.38 7.40
N TYR A 157 -6.03 -23.53 6.73
CA TYR A 157 -6.57 -24.76 7.32
C TYR A 157 -5.69 -25.28 8.46
N ALA A 158 -4.36 -25.28 8.30
CA ALA A 158 -3.43 -25.66 9.38
C ALA A 158 -3.56 -24.74 10.60
N SER A 159 -3.75 -23.43 10.39
CA SER A 159 -3.98 -22.45 11.48
C SER A 159 -5.29 -22.67 12.26
N ARG A 160 -6.26 -23.40 11.67
CA ARG A 160 -7.50 -23.83 12.31
C ARG A 160 -7.44 -25.25 12.88
N GLY A 161 -6.32 -25.97 12.71
CA GLY A 161 -6.20 -27.38 13.06
C GLY A 161 -6.90 -28.33 12.08
N GLU A 162 -7.34 -27.85 10.92
CA GLU A 162 -7.92 -28.65 9.83
C GLU A 162 -6.79 -29.33 9.01
N LEU A 163 -5.91 -30.07 9.70
CA LEU A 163 -4.64 -30.59 9.16
C LEU A 163 -4.83 -31.49 7.94
N GLU A 164 -5.94 -32.20 7.90
CA GLU A 164 -6.32 -33.11 6.82
C GLU A 164 -6.59 -32.33 5.52
N LYS A 165 -7.41 -31.27 5.59
CA LYS A 165 -7.64 -30.35 4.45
C LYS A 165 -6.37 -29.62 4.04
N ALA A 166 -5.52 -29.26 5.01
CA ALA A 166 -4.23 -28.65 4.73
C ALA A 166 -3.32 -29.60 3.93
N GLN A 167 -3.39 -30.91 4.18
CA GLN A 167 -2.60 -31.91 3.46
C GLN A 167 -3.09 -32.09 2.03
N ASP A 168 -4.41 -32.15 1.82
CA ASP A 168 -5.01 -32.21 0.49
C ASP A 168 -4.68 -30.96 -0.33
N ALA A 169 -4.76 -29.77 0.27
CA ALA A 169 -4.42 -28.51 -0.38
C ALA A 169 -2.93 -28.45 -0.78
N LEU A 170 -1.99 -28.89 0.07
CA LEU A 170 -0.57 -28.98 -0.31
C LEU A 170 -0.30 -30.03 -1.38
N GLN A 171 -1.02 -31.15 -1.37
CA GLN A 171 -0.95 -32.12 -2.46
C GLN A 171 -1.45 -31.51 -3.77
N MET A 172 -2.51 -30.71 -3.76
CA MET A 172 -2.99 -30.02 -4.97
C MET A 172 -1.99 -28.98 -5.48
N ALA A 173 -1.36 -28.19 -4.59
CA ALA A 173 -0.27 -27.29 -4.97
C ALA A 173 0.87 -28.04 -5.67
N LEU A 174 1.25 -29.22 -5.16
CA LEU A 174 2.31 -30.06 -5.72
C LEU A 174 1.88 -30.91 -6.94
N ARG A 175 0.59 -30.96 -7.26
CA ARG A 175 0.06 -31.49 -8.54
C ARG A 175 0.03 -30.41 -9.61
N ALA A 176 -0.24 -29.15 -9.23
CA ALA A 176 -0.19 -27.98 -10.10
C ALA A 176 1.26 -27.66 -10.52
N ASP A 177 2.17 -27.53 -9.55
CA ASP A 177 3.62 -27.45 -9.78
C ASP A 177 4.40 -28.42 -8.86
N PRO A 178 4.89 -29.56 -9.38
CA PRO A 178 5.78 -30.46 -8.65
C PRO A 178 7.09 -29.80 -8.17
N GLY A 179 7.52 -28.70 -8.78
CA GLY A 179 8.68 -27.90 -8.39
C GLY A 179 8.44 -26.97 -7.19
N TYR A 180 7.19 -26.78 -6.76
CA TYR A 180 6.81 -25.69 -5.86
C TYR A 180 7.36 -25.87 -4.43
N ALA A 181 8.56 -25.34 -4.20
CA ALA A 181 9.34 -25.54 -3.00
C ALA A 181 8.65 -25.07 -1.71
N ALA A 182 7.80 -24.03 -1.79
CA ALA A 182 7.02 -23.54 -0.65
C ALA A 182 6.03 -24.59 -0.13
N ALA A 183 5.26 -25.26 -1.01
CA ALA A 183 4.37 -26.33 -0.58
C ALA A 183 5.13 -27.57 -0.09
N ARG A 184 6.30 -27.87 -0.65
CA ARG A 184 7.19 -28.95 -0.14
C ARG A 184 7.63 -28.68 1.30
N ALA A 185 8.03 -27.44 1.61
CA ALA A 185 8.42 -27.03 2.96
C ALA A 185 7.22 -27.05 3.94
N ASN A 186 6.09 -26.48 3.53
CA ASN A 186 4.87 -26.44 4.34
C ASN A 186 4.30 -27.84 4.60
N LEU A 187 4.50 -28.80 3.69
CA LEU A 187 4.09 -30.20 3.90
C LEU A 187 4.95 -30.90 4.96
N GLY A 188 6.24 -30.56 5.05
CA GLY A 188 7.10 -30.99 6.15
C GLY A 188 6.64 -30.46 7.52
N ASP A 189 6.31 -29.17 7.60
CA ASP A 189 5.75 -28.57 8.82
C ASP A 189 4.42 -29.23 9.21
N LEU A 190 3.56 -29.49 8.23
CA LEU A 190 2.27 -30.13 8.45
C LEU A 190 2.43 -31.57 8.96
N GLN A 191 3.40 -32.32 8.44
CA GLN A 191 3.74 -33.66 8.95
C GLN A 191 4.24 -33.60 10.40
N LEU A 192 4.99 -32.56 10.79
CA LEU A 192 5.35 -32.34 12.20
C LEU A 192 4.12 -32.01 13.07
N LEU A 193 3.18 -31.19 12.58
CA LEU A 193 1.92 -30.91 13.29
C LEU A 193 1.04 -32.17 13.45
N GLN A 194 0.97 -33.01 12.41
CA GLN A 194 0.28 -34.30 12.46
C GLN A 194 0.95 -35.27 13.43
N ALA A 195 2.29 -35.38 13.41
CA ALA A 195 3.04 -36.18 14.37
C ALA A 195 2.82 -35.69 15.81
N LEU A 196 2.81 -34.36 16.04
CA LEU A 196 2.54 -33.76 17.34
C LEU A 196 1.12 -34.08 17.86
N ARG A 197 0.10 -34.04 16.98
CA ARG A 197 -1.27 -34.46 17.28
C ARG A 197 -1.29 -35.93 17.74
N THR A 198 -0.72 -36.83 16.93
CA THR A 198 -0.73 -38.28 17.19
C THR A 198 0.07 -38.65 18.45
N TYR A 199 1.24 -38.06 18.68
CA TYR A 199 2.01 -38.29 19.90
C TYR A 199 1.29 -37.76 21.16
N LYS A 200 0.58 -36.64 21.08
CA LYS A 200 -0.23 -36.14 22.20
C LYS A 200 -1.45 -37.03 22.50
N GLN A 201 -2.10 -37.57 21.47
CA GLN A 201 -3.16 -38.56 21.65
C GLN A 201 -2.61 -39.83 22.33
N ALA A 202 -1.58 -40.46 21.76
CA ALA A 202 -1.00 -41.69 22.29
C ALA A 202 -0.42 -41.52 23.72
N ALA A 203 0.08 -40.33 24.05
CA ALA A 203 0.48 -40.00 25.43
C ALA A 203 -0.72 -39.92 26.39
N GLY A 204 -1.87 -39.41 25.94
CA GLY A 204 -3.14 -39.42 26.69
C GLY A 204 -3.73 -40.82 26.86
N GLU A 205 -3.48 -41.72 25.91
CA GLU A 205 -3.78 -43.15 25.97
C GLU A 205 -2.77 -43.94 26.85
N GLY A 206 -1.76 -43.26 27.42
CA GLY A 206 -0.78 -43.84 28.34
C GLY A 206 0.41 -44.54 27.69
N VAL A 207 0.62 -44.41 26.38
CA VAL A 207 1.73 -45.06 25.66
C VAL A 207 3.09 -44.45 26.09
N PRO A 208 4.02 -45.25 26.66
CA PRO A 208 5.28 -44.73 27.19
C PRO A 208 6.14 -43.95 26.17
N GLY A 209 6.79 -42.88 26.63
CA GLY A 209 7.70 -42.05 25.83
C GLY A 209 7.04 -41.15 24.79
N MET A 210 5.73 -41.27 24.51
CA MET A 210 5.06 -40.41 23.52
C MET A 210 4.98 -38.95 23.97
N GLN A 211 4.92 -38.68 25.28
CA GLN A 211 4.96 -37.31 25.81
C GLN A 211 6.29 -36.60 25.48
N ASP A 212 7.42 -37.32 25.50
CA ASP A 212 8.73 -36.75 25.20
C ASP A 212 8.93 -36.52 23.71
N LYS A 213 8.46 -37.45 22.86
CA LYS A 213 8.38 -37.22 21.41
C LYS A 213 7.51 -36.01 21.06
N ALA A 214 6.39 -35.81 21.76
CA ALA A 214 5.57 -34.61 21.61
C ALA A 214 6.32 -33.33 22.00
N ARG A 215 7.09 -33.33 23.10
CA ARG A 215 7.93 -32.19 23.53
C ARG A 215 9.03 -31.88 22.50
N GLU A 216 9.66 -32.90 21.95
CA GLU A 216 10.72 -32.77 20.95
C GLU A 216 10.21 -32.11 19.65
N VAL A 217 9.10 -32.62 19.08
CA VAL A 217 8.46 -32.04 17.90
C VAL A 217 7.93 -30.62 18.17
N GLU A 218 7.35 -30.38 19.34
CA GLU A 218 6.90 -29.03 19.74
C GLU A 218 8.06 -28.03 19.87
N THR A 219 9.26 -28.50 20.21
CA THR A 219 10.48 -27.67 20.25
C THR A 219 10.95 -27.31 18.85
N MET A 220 11.00 -28.28 17.93
CA MET A 220 11.35 -28.04 16.51
C MET A 220 10.44 -26.99 15.86
N LEU A 221 9.12 -27.06 16.12
CA LEU A 221 8.14 -26.12 15.61
C LEU A 221 8.32 -24.70 16.19
N LYS A 222 8.63 -24.58 17.49
CA LYS A 222 8.89 -23.27 18.14
C LYS A 222 10.17 -22.61 17.65
N ASP A 223 11.23 -23.37 17.40
CA ASP A 223 12.49 -22.82 16.90
C ASP A 223 12.43 -22.45 15.40
N LYS A 224 11.44 -22.96 14.65
CA LYS A 224 11.10 -22.43 13.32
C LYS A 224 10.41 -21.06 13.41
N GLN A 225 9.48 -20.88 14.35
CA GLN A 225 8.73 -19.62 14.55
C GLN A 225 9.58 -18.43 15.07
N ARG A 226 10.89 -18.64 15.26
CA ARG A 226 11.86 -17.65 15.80
C ARG A 226 12.88 -17.17 14.76
N LYS A 227 12.72 -17.55 13.49
CA LYS A 227 13.64 -17.27 12.37
C LYS A 227 12.91 -16.60 11.22
#